data_AF-A0A955R2M2-F1
#
_entry.id   AF-A0A955R2M2-F1
#
_cell.length_a   1.000
_cell.length_b   1.000
_cell.length_c   1.000
_cell.angle_alpha   90.00
_cell.angle_beta   90.00
_cell.angle_gamma   90.00
#
_symmetry.space_group_name_H-M   'P 1'
#
loop_
_entity.id
_entity.type
_entity.pdbx_description
1 polymer ?
#
loop_
_entity_poly.entity_id
_entity_poly.type
_entity_poly.pdbx_seq_one_letter_code
_entity_poly.pdbx_strand_id
1 'polypeptide(L)'
;MSLIQKKNLNYLTRVEQFFLAQKGSGLTLSAQDYHVIELWERQGLELDRLCRAIEECVHSVRRQSRDGAQVRLSLHLLREEIEAKMEGPLP
;
A
#
# COMPACT_ATOMS: atom_id res chain seq x y z
N MET A 1 -2.45 -18.85 23.08
CA MET A 1 -2.92 -17.72 22.25
C MET A 1 -1.71 -17.11 21.56
N SER A 2 -1.58 -17.34 20.26
CA SER A 2 -0.35 -17.14 19.48
C SER A 2 -0.02 -15.66 19.27
N LEU A 3 1.20 -15.25 19.65
CA LEU A 3 1.76 -13.90 19.41
C LEU A 3 1.71 -13.47 17.93
N ILE A 4 1.57 -14.43 17.03
CA ILE A 4 1.58 -14.25 15.57
C ILE A 4 0.40 -13.39 15.10
N GLN A 5 -0.77 -13.47 15.75
CA GLN A 5 -1.93 -12.66 15.35
C GLN A 5 -1.84 -11.18 15.78
N LYS A 6 -1.07 -10.88 16.83
CA LYS A 6 -0.97 -9.50 17.36
C LYS A 6 -0.07 -8.59 16.51
N LYS A 7 0.92 -9.17 15.82
CA LYS A 7 1.73 -8.44 14.82
C LYS A 7 0.95 -8.22 13.52
N ASN A 8 0.11 -9.19 13.15
CA ASN A 8 -0.69 -9.19 11.93
C ASN A 8 -1.66 -8.01 11.86
N LEU A 9 -2.37 -7.76 12.95
CA LEU A 9 -3.24 -6.57 13.06
C LEU A 9 -2.43 -5.27 12.97
N ASN A 10 -1.23 -5.21 13.55
CA ASN A 10 -0.41 -3.99 13.50
C ASN A 10 0.12 -3.69 12.10
N TYR A 11 0.51 -4.70 11.32
CA TYR A 11 0.99 -4.47 9.95
C TYR A 11 -0.16 -4.02 9.06
N LEU A 12 -1.24 -4.79 9.02
CA LEU A 12 -2.39 -4.52 8.17
C LEU A 12 -3.01 -3.16 8.49
N THR A 13 -3.31 -2.88 9.77
CA THR A 13 -3.89 -1.60 10.18
C THR A 13 -2.96 -0.43 9.85
N ARG A 14 -1.64 -0.58 9.96
CA ARG A 14 -0.72 0.52 9.71
C ARG A 14 -0.56 0.82 8.22
N VAL A 15 -0.51 -0.21 7.36
CA VAL A 15 -0.52 -0.04 5.90
C VAL A 15 -1.86 0.53 5.44
N GLU A 16 -2.97 0.05 5.98
CA GLU A 16 -4.30 0.60 5.73
C GLU A 16 -4.37 2.09 6.06
N GLN A 17 -4.06 2.47 7.30
CA GLN A 17 -4.17 3.85 7.76
C GLN A 17 -3.28 4.78 6.93
N PHE A 18 -2.08 4.31 6.56
CA PHE A 18 -1.17 5.03 5.67
C PHE A 18 -1.78 5.22 4.27
N PHE A 19 -2.29 4.16 3.65
CA PHE A 19 -2.89 4.25 2.32
C PHE A 19 -4.15 5.10 2.31
N LEU A 20 -4.97 5.01 3.36
CA LEU A 20 -6.18 5.83 3.52
C LEU A 20 -5.83 7.32 3.67
N ALA A 21 -4.81 7.65 4.46
CA ALA A 21 -4.29 9.01 4.58
C ALA A 21 -3.85 9.56 3.21
N GLN A 22 -3.21 8.70 2.39
CA GLN A 22 -2.81 9.08 1.05
C GLN A 22 -3.98 9.19 0.08
N LYS A 23 -4.95 8.28 0.13
CA LYS A 23 -6.10 8.19 -0.80
C LYS A 23 -7.10 9.34 -0.61
N GLY A 24 -7.24 9.83 0.62
CA GLY A 24 -8.15 10.93 0.97
C GLY A 24 -9.42 10.44 1.67
N SER A 25 -9.97 11.33 2.52
CA SER A 25 -11.12 11.06 3.40
C SER A 25 -12.32 10.44 2.67
N GLY A 26 -12.89 9.37 3.25
CA GLY A 26 -14.14 8.74 2.79
C GLY A 26 -13.97 7.56 1.85
N LEU A 27 -12.74 7.17 1.51
CA LEU A 27 -12.48 6.01 0.67
C LEU A 27 -12.09 4.80 1.52
N THR A 28 -12.51 3.61 1.12
CA THR A 28 -12.14 2.35 1.77
C THR A 28 -11.22 1.52 0.87
N LEU A 29 -10.53 0.56 1.48
CA LEU A 29 -9.82 -0.51 0.78
C LEU A 29 -10.82 -1.58 0.35
N SER A 30 -10.62 -2.12 -0.84
CA SER A 30 -11.38 -3.29 -1.30
C SER A 30 -10.82 -4.57 -0.67
N ALA A 31 -11.61 -5.65 -0.68
CA ALA A 31 -11.16 -6.97 -0.22
C ALA A 31 -9.86 -7.44 -0.92
N GLN A 32 -9.66 -7.07 -2.19
CA GLN A 32 -8.43 -7.37 -2.94
C GLN A 32 -7.24 -6.59 -2.39
N ASP A 33 -7.44 -5.34 -1.98
CA ASP A 33 -6.36 -4.53 -1.40
C ASP A 33 -5.90 -5.13 -0.06
N TYR A 34 -6.82 -5.58 0.80
CA TYR A 34 -6.46 -6.30 2.03
C TYR A 34 -5.67 -7.57 1.75
N HIS A 35 -6.09 -8.36 0.75
CA HIS A 35 -5.39 -9.58 0.38
C HIS A 35 -3.94 -9.31 -0.06
N VAL A 36 -3.70 -8.20 -0.75
CA VAL A 36 -2.34 -7.78 -1.14
C VAL A 36 -1.51 -7.38 0.08
N ILE A 37 -2.10 -6.65 1.04
CA ILE A 37 -1.40 -6.29 2.29
C ILE A 37 -1.00 -7.56 3.06
N GLU A 38 -1.90 -8.54 3.17
CA GLU A 38 -1.60 -9.83 3.81
C GLU A 38 -0.48 -10.59 3.09
N LEU A 39 -0.44 -10.53 1.75
CA LEU A 39 0.61 -11.18 0.97
C LEU A 39 1.97 -10.55 1.26
N TRP A 40 2.06 -9.22 1.28
CA TRP A 40 3.29 -8.51 1.58
C TRP A 40 3.80 -8.77 3.00
N GLU A 41 2.88 -8.86 3.96
CA GLU A 41 3.24 -9.27 5.32
C GLU A 41 3.81 -10.69 5.36
N ARG A 42 3.17 -11.65 4.67
CA ARG A 42 3.65 -13.04 4.57
C ARG A 42 4.99 -13.16 3.89
N GLN A 43 5.29 -12.27 2.94
CA GLN A 43 6.61 -12.16 2.29
C GLN A 43 7.66 -11.50 3.19
N GLY A 44 7.27 -10.95 4.35
CA GLY A 44 8.19 -10.32 5.30
C GLY A 44 8.66 -8.93 4.84
N LEU A 45 7.87 -8.24 4.03
CA LEU A 45 8.22 -6.93 3.52
C LEU A 45 8.23 -5.87 4.62
N GLU A 46 9.33 -5.11 4.70
CA GLU A 46 9.47 -4.07 5.71
C GLU A 46 8.45 -2.94 5.48
N LEU A 47 7.72 -2.61 6.54
CA LEU A 47 6.63 -1.63 6.49
C LEU A 47 7.11 -0.25 6.02
N ASP A 48 8.28 0.22 6.46
CA ASP A 48 8.85 1.50 6.03
C ASP A 48 9.16 1.52 4.53
N ARG A 49 9.68 0.43 3.97
CA ARG A 49 9.94 0.33 2.52
C ARG A 49 8.64 0.30 1.73
N LEU A 50 7.68 -0.49 2.21
CA LEU A 50 6.37 -0.61 1.59
C LEU A 50 5.63 0.75 1.57
N CYS A 51 5.61 1.46 2.69
CA CYS A 51 5.00 2.79 2.78
C CYS A 51 5.63 3.77 1.79
N ARG A 52 6.97 3.79 1.67
CA ARG A 52 7.66 4.64 0.68
C ARG A 52 7.30 4.27 -0.76
N ALA A 53 7.29 2.99 -1.10
CA ALA A 53 6.92 2.53 -2.43
C ALA A 53 5.47 2.89 -2.78
N ILE A 54 4.54 2.70 -1.83
CA ILE A 54 3.13 3.12 -1.96
C ILE A 54 3.04 4.63 -2.19
N GLU A 55 3.73 5.43 -1.38
CA GLU A 55 3.74 6.89 -1.50
C GLU A 55 4.22 7.32 -2.89
N GLU A 56 5.34 6.80 -3.36
CA GLU A 56 5.88 7.11 -4.68
C GLU A 56 4.94 6.71 -5.82
N CYS A 57 4.33 5.52 -5.76
CA CYS A 57 3.34 5.08 -6.73
C CYS A 57 2.11 6.00 -6.72
N VAL A 58 1.55 6.31 -5.55
CA VAL A 58 0.41 7.22 -5.41
C VAL A 58 0.75 8.61 -5.96
N HIS A 59 1.94 9.14 -5.66
CA HIS A 59 2.42 10.42 -6.19
C HIS A 59 2.60 10.37 -7.72
N SER A 60 3.13 9.28 -8.26
CA SER A 60 3.29 9.09 -9.71
C SER A 60 1.93 9.12 -10.41
N VAL A 61 0.96 8.34 -9.93
CA VAL A 61 -0.39 8.29 -10.51
C VAL A 61 -1.11 9.63 -10.37
N ARG A 62 -0.95 10.30 -9.23
CA ARG A 62 -1.50 11.66 -9.03
C ARG A 62 -0.88 12.69 -9.97
N ARG A 63 0.43 12.62 -10.25
CA ARG A 63 1.08 13.51 -11.23
C ARG A 63 0.62 13.23 -12.65
N GLN A 64 0.37 11.97 -13.00
CA GLN A 64 -0.12 11.59 -14.32
C GLN A 64 -1.58 11.97 -14.55
N SER A 65 -2.36 12.02 -13.47
CA SER A 65 -3.76 12.43 -13.50
C SER A 65 -3.85 13.95 -13.53
N ARG A 66 -3.90 14.53 -14.74
CA ARG A 66 -4.11 15.97 -14.94
C ARG A 66 -5.50 16.41 -14.45
N ASP A 67 -5.54 17.55 -13.78
CA ASP A 67 -6.67 18.45 -13.50
C ASP A 67 -8.04 17.79 -13.21
N GLY A 68 -8.37 17.66 -11.91
CA GLY A 68 -9.74 17.45 -11.44
C GLY A 68 -10.32 16.02 -11.51
N ALA A 69 -9.62 15.06 -12.11
CA ALA A 69 -10.08 13.67 -12.14
C ALA A 69 -9.83 12.96 -10.79
N GLN A 70 -10.88 12.36 -10.22
CA GLN A 70 -10.77 11.52 -9.04
C GLN A 70 -9.98 10.25 -9.39
N VAL A 71 -8.72 10.20 -8.95
CA VAL A 71 -7.83 9.06 -9.19
C VAL A 71 -8.31 7.87 -8.36
N ARG A 72 -8.69 6.78 -9.03
CA ARG A 72 -8.99 5.53 -8.35
C ARG A 72 -7.69 4.87 -7.89
N LEU A 73 -7.37 5.03 -6.61
CA LEU A 73 -6.21 4.39 -5.99
C LEU A 73 -6.63 3.04 -5.35
N SER A 74 -6.00 1.96 -5.81
CA SER A 74 -6.14 0.60 -5.28
C SER A 74 -4.76 -0.06 -5.21
N LEU A 75 -4.42 -0.62 -4.06
CA LEU A 75 -3.16 -1.36 -3.85
C LEU A 75 -3.06 -2.56 -4.76
N HIS A 76 -4.19 -3.24 -5.04
CA HIS A 76 -4.20 -4.35 -5.99
C HIS A 76 -3.74 -3.95 -7.39
N LEU A 77 -4.12 -2.75 -7.86
CA LEU A 77 -3.72 -2.25 -9.17
C LEU A 77 -2.26 -1.76 -9.18
N LEU A 78 -1.81 -1.16 -8.07
CA LEU A 78 -0.45 -0.65 -7.94
C LEU A 78 0.56 -1.72 -7.53
N ARG A 79 0.10 -2.96 -7.31
CA ARG A 79 0.91 -4.02 -6.71
C ARG A 79 2.21 -4.25 -7.49
N GLU A 80 2.12 -4.41 -8.80
CA GLU A 80 3.29 -4.68 -9.65
C GLU A 80 4.30 -3.53 -9.63
N GLU A 81 3.83 -2.28 -9.64
CA GLU A 81 4.73 -1.10 -9.53
C GLU A 81 5.38 -0.99 -8.15
N ILE A 82 4.62 -1.28 -7.09
CA ILE A 82 5.12 -1.27 -5.71
C ILE A 82 6.16 -2.37 -5.52
N GLU A 83 5.87 -3.59 -5.96
CA GLU A 83 6.80 -4.73 -5.90
C GLU A 83 8.07 -4.43 -6.71
N ALA A 84 7.95 -3.91 -7.93
CA ALA A 84 9.09 -3.50 -8.75
C ALA A 84 9.97 -2.43 -8.07
N LYS A 85 9.36 -1.47 -7.35
CA LYS A 85 10.10 -0.46 -6.57
C LYS A 85 10.82 -1.05 -5.36
N MET A 86 10.29 -2.11 -4.77
CA MET A 86 10.92 -2.78 -3.63
C MET A 86 12.00 -3.78 -4.05
N GLU A 87 11.88 -4.37 -5.24
CA GLU A 87 12.88 -5.24 -5.85
C GLU A 87 14.00 -4.47 -6.58
N GLY A 88 13.75 -3.20 -6.92
CA GLY A 88 14.75 -2.32 -7.52
C GLY A 88 15.98 -2.10 -6.62
N PRO A 89 17.18 -1.89 -7.19
CA PRO A 89 18.39 -1.70 -6.41
C PRO A 89 18.24 -0.45 -5.52
N LEU A 90 18.50 -0.63 -4.22
CA LEU A 90 18.70 0.48 -3.28
C LEU A 90 19.70 1.49 -3.89
N PRO A 91 19.43 2.81 -3.86
CA PRO A 91 20.45 3.80 -4.14
C PRO A 91 21.61 3.70 -3.14
#